data_AF-A0A5D2LIP0-F1
#
_entry.id   AF-A0A5D2LIP0-F1
#
_cell.length_a   1.000
_cell.length_b   1.000
_cell.length_c   1.000
_cell.angle_alpha   90.00
_cell.angle_beta   90.00
_cell.angle_gamma   90.00
#
_symmetry.space_group_name_H-M   'P 1'
#
loop_
_entity.id
_entity.type
_entity.pdbx_description
1 polymer ?
#
loop_
_entity_poly.entity_id
_entity_poly.type
_entity_poly.pdbx_seq_one_letter_code
_entity_poly.pdbx_strand_id
1 'polypeptide(L)'
;MERKGLVLCSVVAFLGVLSAATGFAAEATRIKASEVKFVSTTQCSYPRSPALGLGLTAAAALLVAHIIINIPTGCICCKRTSRSWNSYWTKALVFYVISWFTFVIAFLLLLTGSALNDQHGEESVYFGNYYCYVVKPGVFAGGAVLAIASVVFGIFYYLTLNTAKNTSDPWGNSAVPNQGGGIAMGQPQFPTQTSQDPVFVHEDTYNRRQFT
;
A
#
# COMPACT_ATOMS: atom_id res chain seq x y z
N MET A 1 16.43 3.57 11.72
CA MET A 1 15.78 2.76 10.67
C MET A 1 16.66 1.55 10.44
N GLU A 2 16.13 0.33 10.45
CA GLU A 2 16.93 -0.86 10.14
C GLU A 2 17.51 -0.76 8.72
N ARG A 3 18.70 -1.31 8.47
CA ARG A 3 19.37 -1.31 7.15
C ARG A 3 18.44 -1.77 6.02
N LYS A 4 17.56 -2.74 6.33
CA LYS A 4 16.54 -3.29 5.40
C LYS A 4 15.51 -2.24 4.98
N GLY A 5 15.01 -1.42 5.91
CA GLY A 5 14.05 -0.37 5.61
C GLY A 5 14.62 0.74 4.74
N LEU A 6 15.90 1.08 4.94
CA LEU A 6 16.61 2.06 4.12
C LEU A 6 16.79 1.58 2.68
N VAL A 7 17.22 0.32 2.51
CA VAL A 7 17.36 -0.30 1.18
C VAL A 7 16.01 -0.34 0.47
N LEU A 8 14.95 -0.75 1.16
CA LEU A 8 13.60 -0.79 0.59
C LEU A 8 13.13 0.60 0.13
N CYS A 9 13.23 1.62 0.98
CA CYS A 9 12.83 2.99 0.60
C CYS A 9 13.67 3.52 -0.57
N SER A 10 14.96 3.18 -0.63
CA SER A 10 15.86 3.59 -1.71
C SER A 10 15.46 2.95 -3.05
N VAL A 11 15.15 1.65 -3.06
CA VAL A 11 14.68 0.92 -4.25
C VAL A 11 13.35 1.50 -4.75
N VAL A 12 12.41 1.73 -3.83
CA VAL A 12 11.09 2.31 -4.14
C VAL A 12 11.22 3.74 -4.68
N ALA A 13 12.09 4.56 -4.08
CA ALA A 13 12.39 5.90 -4.57
C ALA A 13 13.01 5.88 -5.97
N PHE A 14 13.97 4.99 -6.22
CA PHE A 14 14.58 4.82 -7.54
C PHE A 14 13.55 4.44 -8.60
N LEU A 15 12.68 3.46 -8.32
CA LEU A 15 11.61 3.07 -9.23
C LEU A 15 10.60 4.21 -9.47
N GLY A 16 10.31 5.02 -8.44
CA GLY A 16 9.48 6.21 -8.57
C GLY A 16 10.11 7.27 -9.49
N VAL A 17 11.40 7.54 -9.35
CA VAL A 17 12.15 8.44 -10.23
C VAL A 17 12.19 7.90 -11.66
N LEU A 18 12.44 6.60 -11.83
CA LEU A 18 12.41 5.95 -13.13
C LEU A 18 11.03 6.12 -13.80
N SER A 19 9.96 5.84 -13.05
CA SER A 19 8.58 6.01 -13.54
C SER A 19 8.28 7.44 -13.95
N ALA A 20 8.69 8.42 -13.14
CA ALA A 20 8.48 9.83 -13.46
C ALA A 20 9.29 10.26 -14.68
N ALA A 21 10.56 9.85 -14.77
CA ALA A 21 11.43 10.19 -15.89
C ALA A 21 10.90 9.62 -17.22
N THR A 22 10.50 8.34 -17.24
CA THR A 22 9.91 7.74 -18.45
C THR A 22 8.53 8.31 -18.74
N GLY A 23 7.73 8.69 -17.72
CA GLY A 23 6.46 9.39 -17.90
C GLY A 23 6.62 10.78 -18.52
N PHE A 24 7.58 11.60 -18.06
CA PHE A 24 7.89 12.89 -18.69
C PHE A 24 8.47 12.72 -20.10
N ALA A 25 9.30 11.70 -20.33
CA ALA A 25 9.79 11.38 -21.66
C ALA A 25 8.65 10.94 -22.59
N ALA A 26 7.67 10.17 -22.10
CA ALA A 26 6.46 9.83 -22.84
C ALA A 26 5.65 11.08 -23.20
N GLU A 27 5.48 12.03 -22.27
CA GLU A 27 4.84 13.32 -22.55
C GLU A 27 5.56 14.12 -23.65
N ALA A 28 6.88 14.15 -23.62
CA ALA A 28 7.70 14.89 -24.58
C ALA A 28 7.66 14.27 -25.99
N THR A 29 7.51 12.95 -26.06
CA THR A 29 7.58 12.17 -27.31
C THR A 29 6.21 11.72 -27.83
N ARG A 30 5.11 12.05 -27.12
CA ARG A 30 3.76 11.69 -27.54
C ARG A 30 3.41 12.30 -28.90
N ILE A 31 2.52 11.63 -29.61
CA ILE A 31 1.99 12.12 -30.87
C ILE A 31 1.19 13.38 -30.63
N LYS A 32 1.41 14.43 -31.43
CA LYS A 32 0.65 15.68 -31.38
C LYS A 32 -0.37 15.73 -32.52
N ALA A 33 -1.45 16.49 -32.31
CA ALA A 33 -2.49 16.67 -33.32
C ALA A 33 -1.96 17.25 -34.65
N SER A 34 -0.91 18.07 -34.59
CA SER A 34 -0.24 18.64 -35.77
C SER A 34 0.53 17.60 -36.61
N GLU A 35 0.84 16.44 -36.05
CA GLU A 35 1.65 15.40 -36.69
C GLU A 35 0.80 14.29 -37.32
N VAL A 36 -0.51 14.29 -37.05
CA VAL A 36 -1.47 13.32 -37.60
C VAL A 36 -1.81 13.70 -39.05
N LYS A 37 -1.71 12.73 -39.96
CA LYS A 37 -2.08 12.90 -41.36
C LYS A 37 -3.43 12.26 -41.64
N PHE A 38 -4.33 13.01 -42.26
CA PHE A 38 -5.59 12.49 -42.77
C PHE A 38 -5.34 11.85 -44.15
N VAL A 39 -5.46 10.53 -44.22
CA VAL A 39 -5.26 9.77 -45.47
C VAL A 39 -6.57 9.72 -46.29
N SER A 40 -7.71 9.67 -45.60
CA SER A 40 -9.05 9.76 -46.19
C SER A 40 -10.01 10.46 -45.22
N THR A 41 -11.28 10.58 -45.59
CA THR A 41 -12.35 11.09 -44.69
C THR A 41 -12.58 10.20 -43.46
N THR A 42 -12.06 8.97 -43.46
CA THR A 42 -12.26 8.00 -42.38
C THR A 42 -10.96 7.49 -41.74
N GLN A 43 -9.80 7.73 -42.39
CA GLN A 43 -8.54 7.10 -42.02
C GLN A 43 -7.46 8.10 -41.62
N CYS A 44 -6.84 7.83 -40.47
CA CYS A 44 -5.77 8.62 -39.88
C CYS A 44 -4.45 7.83 -39.91
N SER A 45 -3.38 8.47 -40.32
CA SER A 45 -2.02 7.94 -40.20
C SER A 45 -1.29 8.65 -39.08
N TYR A 46 -0.80 7.86 -38.13
CA TYR A 46 -0.05 8.33 -36.97
C TYR A 46 1.45 8.08 -37.17
N PRO A 47 2.33 9.04 -36.81
CA PRO A 47 3.76 8.81 -36.86
C PRO A 47 4.19 7.81 -35.79
N ARG A 48 5.33 7.13 -36.02
CA ARG A 48 5.95 6.29 -34.98
C ARG A 48 6.39 7.16 -33.81
N SER A 49 6.01 6.78 -32.59
CA SER A 49 6.39 7.46 -31.36
C SER A 49 6.84 6.44 -30.30
N PRO A 50 7.92 6.72 -29.55
CA PRO A 50 8.34 5.88 -28.44
C PRO A 50 7.49 6.07 -27.18
N ALA A 51 6.53 7.01 -27.16
CA ALA A 51 5.75 7.34 -25.97
C ALA A 51 4.90 6.17 -25.44
N LEU A 52 4.44 5.27 -26.31
CA LEU A 52 3.79 4.02 -25.90
C LEU A 52 4.67 3.23 -24.93
N GLY A 53 5.89 2.89 -25.37
CA GLY A 53 6.84 2.09 -24.58
C GLY A 53 7.29 2.83 -23.32
N LEU A 54 7.56 4.13 -23.43
CA LEU A 54 7.93 4.97 -22.28
C LEU A 54 6.81 5.06 -21.25
N GLY A 55 5.56 5.18 -21.66
CA GLY A 55 4.41 5.19 -20.77
C GLY A 55 4.14 3.83 -20.10
N LEU A 56 4.29 2.72 -20.84
CA LEU A 56 4.14 1.37 -20.28
C LEU A 56 5.25 1.04 -19.28
N THR A 57 6.49 1.44 -19.59
CA THR A 57 7.62 1.30 -18.64
C THR A 57 7.41 2.17 -17.40
N ALA A 58 6.86 3.38 -17.55
CA ALA A 58 6.49 4.22 -16.41
C ALA A 58 5.44 3.55 -15.51
N ALA A 59 4.38 3.01 -16.11
CA ALA A 59 3.31 2.32 -15.39
C ALA A 59 3.81 1.06 -14.68
N ALA A 60 4.65 0.26 -15.35
CA ALA A 60 5.25 -0.95 -14.78
C ALA A 60 6.18 -0.62 -13.61
N ALA A 61 7.06 0.38 -13.75
CA ALA A 61 7.96 0.80 -12.68
C ALA A 61 7.19 1.28 -11.44
N LEU A 62 6.12 2.07 -11.64
CA LEU A 62 5.24 2.53 -10.56
C LEU A 62 4.53 1.36 -9.87
N LEU A 63 3.98 0.41 -10.64
CA LEU A 63 3.32 -0.79 -10.11
C LEU A 63 4.28 -1.60 -9.23
N VAL A 64 5.51 -1.84 -9.71
CA VAL A 64 6.53 -2.56 -8.95
C VAL A 64 6.90 -1.81 -7.67
N ALA A 65 7.10 -0.49 -7.74
CA ALA A 65 7.36 0.34 -6.56
C ALA A 65 6.23 0.22 -5.52
N HIS A 66 4.98 0.30 -5.99
CA HIS A 66 3.78 0.23 -5.14
C HIS A 66 3.61 -1.16 -4.50
N ILE A 67 3.93 -2.24 -5.21
CA ILE A 67 3.92 -3.59 -4.66
C ILE A 67 4.99 -3.73 -3.57
N ILE A 68 6.24 -3.33 -3.85
CA ILE A 68 7.37 -3.46 -2.92
C ILE A 68 7.10 -2.76 -1.60
N ILE A 69 6.56 -1.54 -1.62
CA ILE A 69 6.30 -0.77 -0.40
C ILE A 69 5.16 -1.35 0.43
N ASN A 70 4.16 -1.99 -0.20
CA ASN A 70 2.99 -2.53 0.49
C ASN A 70 3.21 -3.95 1.06
N ILE A 71 4.02 -4.81 0.41
CA ILE A 71 4.31 -6.19 0.87
C ILE A 71 4.69 -6.27 2.37
N PRO A 72 5.71 -5.56 2.87
CA PRO A 72 6.14 -5.68 4.28
C PRO A 72 5.13 -5.07 5.26
N THR A 73 4.20 -4.25 4.79
CA THR A 73 3.21 -3.59 5.64
C THR A 73 2.00 -4.48 5.93
N GLY A 74 1.62 -5.34 4.96
CA GLY A 74 0.44 -6.22 5.01
C GLY A 74 -0.89 -5.46 4.90
N CYS A 75 -2.03 -6.18 4.86
CA CYS A 75 -3.35 -5.55 4.96
C CYS A 75 -3.49 -4.93 6.35
N ILE A 76 -3.73 -3.62 6.43
CA ILE A 76 -4.12 -2.93 7.66
C ILE A 76 -5.35 -3.64 8.31
N CYS A 77 -6.22 -4.15 7.45
CA CYS A 77 -7.46 -4.90 7.69
C CYS A 77 -7.29 -6.25 8.38
N CYS A 78 -6.19 -6.96 8.12
CA CYS A 78 -5.98 -8.32 8.65
C CYS A 78 -5.23 -8.34 9.98
N LYS A 79 -4.77 -7.18 10.46
CA LYS A 79 -4.14 -7.07 11.78
C LYS A 79 -5.22 -6.81 12.81
N ARG A 80 -5.53 -7.83 13.63
CA ARG A 80 -6.44 -7.77 14.78
C ARG A 80 -6.03 -6.59 15.67
N THR A 81 -6.79 -5.50 15.59
CA THR A 81 -6.61 -4.32 16.43
C THR A 81 -7.11 -4.66 17.84
N SER A 82 -6.21 -5.09 18.71
CA SER A 82 -6.25 -4.72 20.13
C SER A 82 -5.43 -3.44 20.39
N ARG A 83 -4.94 -2.80 19.32
CA ARG A 83 -3.99 -1.69 19.33
C ARG A 83 -4.72 -0.39 19.65
N SER A 84 -4.36 0.27 20.75
CA SER A 84 -4.85 1.62 21.07
C SER A 84 -4.66 2.54 19.87
N TRP A 85 -5.69 3.30 19.49
CA TRP A 85 -5.62 4.33 18.46
C TRP A 85 -4.61 5.42 18.85
N ASN A 86 -3.35 5.23 18.47
CA ASN A 86 -2.30 6.23 18.63
C ASN A 86 -2.26 7.14 17.38
N SER A 87 -1.99 8.44 17.57
CA SER A 87 -1.81 9.45 16.52
C SER A 87 -0.95 8.96 15.33
N TYR A 88 0.10 8.18 15.58
CA TYR A 88 0.94 7.63 14.50
C TYR A 88 0.20 6.66 13.58
N TRP A 89 -0.72 5.85 14.12
CA TRP A 89 -1.50 4.90 13.30
C TRP A 89 -2.48 5.65 12.40
N THR A 90 -3.17 6.67 12.93
CA THR A 90 -4.06 7.53 12.14
C THR A 90 -3.30 8.25 11.02
N LYS A 91 -2.11 8.79 11.29
CA LYS A 91 -1.25 9.41 10.26
C LYS A 91 -0.83 8.40 9.18
N ALA A 92 -0.43 7.20 9.58
CA ALA A 92 -0.07 6.14 8.63
C ALA A 92 -1.24 5.77 7.72
N LEU A 93 -2.47 5.67 8.26
CA LEU A 93 -3.68 5.41 7.47
C LEU A 93 -3.94 6.53 6.44
N VAL A 94 -3.79 7.80 6.83
CA VAL A 94 -3.96 8.94 5.91
C VAL A 94 -2.95 8.84 4.75
N PHE A 95 -1.67 8.61 5.05
CA PHE A 95 -0.66 8.45 4.00
C PHE A 95 -0.90 7.25 3.10
N TYR A 96 -1.36 6.13 3.67
CA TYR A 96 -1.76 4.95 2.91
C TYR A 96 -2.86 5.29 1.90
N VAL A 97 -3.96 5.90 2.37
CA VAL A 97 -5.10 6.26 1.52
C VAL A 97 -4.68 7.19 0.39
N ILE A 98 -3.93 8.25 0.69
CA ILE A 98 -3.44 9.19 -0.33
C ILE A 98 -2.53 8.48 -1.34
N SER A 99 -1.62 7.61 -0.88
CA SER A 99 -0.71 6.87 -1.77
C SER A 99 -1.45 5.97 -2.76
N TRP A 100 -2.57 5.35 -2.33
CA TRP A 100 -3.40 4.49 -3.17
C TRP A 100 -4.20 5.28 -4.20
N PHE A 101 -4.84 6.37 -3.78
CA PHE A 101 -5.59 7.23 -4.72
C PHE A 101 -4.68 7.80 -5.80
N THR A 102 -3.52 8.36 -5.39
CA THR A 102 -2.53 8.88 -6.33
C THR A 102 -1.95 7.79 -7.23
N PHE A 103 -1.69 6.59 -6.69
CA PHE A 103 -1.25 5.42 -7.47
C PHE A 103 -2.24 5.06 -8.58
N VAL A 104 -3.51 4.86 -8.22
CA VAL A 104 -4.56 4.43 -9.17
C VAL A 104 -4.72 5.46 -10.28
N ILE A 105 -4.80 6.75 -9.92
CA ILE A 105 -4.94 7.82 -10.92
C ILE A 105 -3.68 7.88 -11.81
N ALA A 106 -2.48 7.85 -11.24
CA ALA A 106 -1.24 7.86 -12.02
C ALA A 106 -1.16 6.68 -12.98
N PHE A 107 -1.45 5.47 -12.50
CA PHE A 107 -1.38 4.24 -13.27
C PHE A 107 -2.37 4.27 -14.45
N LEU A 108 -3.62 4.70 -14.21
CA LEU A 108 -4.61 4.86 -15.27
C LEU A 108 -4.20 5.92 -16.28
N LEU A 109 -3.70 7.09 -15.85
CA LEU A 109 -3.23 8.12 -16.77
C LEU A 109 -2.09 7.64 -17.66
N LEU A 110 -1.12 6.92 -17.10
CA LEU A 110 0.01 6.36 -17.85
C LEU A 110 -0.45 5.28 -18.84
N LEU A 111 -1.34 4.37 -18.43
CA LEU A 111 -1.87 3.32 -19.31
C LEU A 111 -2.78 3.88 -20.41
N THR A 112 -3.69 4.79 -20.06
CA THR A 112 -4.58 5.44 -21.03
C THR A 112 -3.78 6.30 -22.00
N GLY A 113 -2.78 7.05 -21.50
CA GLY A 113 -1.85 7.79 -22.36
C GLY A 113 -1.12 6.86 -23.33
N SER A 114 -0.62 5.71 -22.85
CA SER A 114 0.02 4.70 -23.68
C SER A 114 -0.94 4.13 -24.72
N ALA A 115 -2.11 3.64 -24.31
CA ALA A 115 -3.09 3.02 -25.20
C ALA A 115 -3.54 3.96 -26.32
N LEU A 116 -3.83 5.22 -25.98
CA LEU A 116 -4.23 6.24 -26.95
C LEU A 116 -3.06 6.69 -27.84
N ASN A 117 -1.81 6.43 -27.46
CA ASN A 117 -0.63 6.68 -28.29
C ASN A 117 -0.23 5.45 -29.15
N ASP A 118 -0.84 4.28 -28.92
CA ASP A 118 -0.67 3.09 -29.77
C ASP A 118 -1.76 2.94 -30.84
N GLN A 119 -2.81 3.77 -30.81
CA GLN A 119 -3.89 3.69 -31.78
C GLN A 119 -3.41 4.06 -33.19
N HIS A 120 -2.79 3.08 -33.85
CA HIS A 120 -2.44 3.10 -35.26
C HIS A 120 -3.71 2.76 -36.05
N GLY A 121 -4.56 3.76 -36.25
CA GLY A 121 -5.63 3.68 -37.24
C GLY A 121 -6.93 3.00 -36.80
N GLU A 122 -7.18 2.82 -35.51
CA GLU A 122 -8.54 2.50 -35.06
C GLU A 122 -9.40 3.76 -35.01
N GLU A 123 -10.29 3.82 -35.99
CA GLU A 123 -11.33 4.80 -36.22
C GLU A 123 -12.15 5.00 -34.93
N SER A 124 -11.96 6.11 -34.21
CA SER A 124 -12.89 6.47 -33.14
C SER A 124 -14.18 7.00 -33.77
N VAL A 125 -15.11 6.09 -34.07
CA VAL A 125 -16.48 6.41 -34.45
C VAL A 125 -17.20 6.94 -33.21
N TYR A 126 -17.40 8.25 -33.14
CA TYR A 126 -18.27 8.86 -32.16
C TYR A 126 -19.29 9.69 -32.94
N PHE A 127 -20.59 9.46 -32.74
CA PHE A 127 -21.68 10.22 -33.40
C PHE A 127 -21.55 10.38 -34.94
N GLY A 128 -21.18 9.31 -35.66
CA GLY A 128 -21.16 9.29 -37.13
C GLY A 128 -20.14 10.24 -37.78
N ASN A 129 -19.25 10.85 -37.00
CA ASN A 129 -18.17 11.70 -37.47
C ASN A 129 -16.83 11.03 -37.16
N TYR A 130 -16.00 10.89 -38.18
CA TYR A 130 -14.67 10.31 -38.06
C TYR A 130 -13.73 11.37 -37.53
N TYR A 131 -13.12 11.13 -36.37
CA TYR A 131 -12.06 11.99 -35.85
C TYR A 131 -10.87 11.17 -35.37
N CYS A 132 -9.68 11.69 -35.64
CA CYS A 132 -8.42 11.14 -35.11
C CYS A 132 -8.24 11.62 -33.68
N TYR A 133 -8.35 10.73 -32.70
CA TYR A 133 -8.11 11.09 -31.31
C TYR A 133 -6.61 11.16 -31.02
N VAL A 134 -6.19 12.20 -30.28
CA VAL A 134 -4.80 12.36 -29.82
C VAL A 134 -4.78 12.67 -28.33
N VAL A 135 -3.81 12.09 -27.62
CA VAL A 135 -3.61 12.30 -26.18
C VAL A 135 -3.47 13.79 -25.88
N LYS A 136 -4.34 14.28 -24.98
CA LYS A 136 -4.27 15.67 -24.51
C LYS A 136 -2.93 15.97 -23.83
N PRO A 137 -2.42 17.21 -23.97
CA PRO A 137 -1.25 17.65 -23.22
C PRO A 137 -1.46 17.54 -21.72
N GLY A 138 -0.45 17.03 -21.05
CA GLY A 138 -0.41 16.89 -19.60
C GLY A 138 -0.90 15.55 -19.06
N VAL A 139 -1.38 14.61 -19.89
CA VAL A 139 -1.82 13.29 -19.41
C VAL A 139 -0.64 12.50 -18.83
N PHE A 140 0.45 12.38 -19.58
CA PHE A 140 1.63 11.66 -19.11
C PHE A 140 2.37 12.46 -18.03
N ALA A 141 2.49 13.77 -18.18
CA ALA A 141 3.08 14.61 -17.14
C ALA A 141 2.30 14.56 -15.81
N GLY A 142 0.97 14.60 -15.87
CA GLY A 142 0.10 14.44 -14.70
C GLY A 142 0.27 13.07 -14.06
N GLY A 143 0.33 12.01 -14.88
CA GLY A 143 0.65 10.66 -14.41
C GLY A 143 2.01 10.59 -13.71
N ALA A 144 3.06 11.21 -14.27
CA ALA A 144 4.39 11.25 -13.70
C ALA A 144 4.45 12.00 -12.36
N VAL A 145 3.78 13.15 -12.24
CA VAL A 145 3.70 13.92 -10.98
C VAL A 145 2.96 13.13 -9.90
N LEU A 146 1.84 12.50 -10.26
CA LEU A 146 1.08 11.66 -9.33
C LEU A 146 1.84 10.39 -8.94
N ALA A 147 2.68 9.84 -9.82
CA ALA A 147 3.57 8.72 -9.52
C ALA A 147 4.58 9.10 -8.42
N ILE A 148 5.20 10.28 -8.52
CA ILE A 148 6.09 10.81 -7.46
C ILE A 148 5.32 10.97 -6.16
N ALA A 149 4.14 11.61 -6.21
CA ALA A 149 3.31 11.80 -5.02
C ALA A 149 2.97 10.45 -4.36
N SER A 150 2.55 9.46 -5.14
CA SER A 150 2.25 8.11 -4.65
C SER A 150 3.42 7.47 -3.94
N VAL A 151 4.61 7.52 -4.54
CA VAL A 151 5.83 6.95 -3.95
C VAL A 151 6.23 7.68 -2.67
N VAL A 152 6.17 9.01 -2.65
CA VAL A 152 6.48 9.83 -1.46
C VAL A 152 5.52 9.51 -0.32
N PHE A 153 4.21 9.49 -0.57
CA PHE A 153 3.22 9.12 0.44
C PHE A 153 3.35 7.66 0.87
N GLY A 154 3.70 6.75 -0.04
CA GLY A 154 3.99 5.35 0.28
C GLY A 154 5.20 5.19 1.22
N ILE A 155 6.27 5.95 1.01
CA ILE A 155 7.43 5.97 1.91
C ILE A 155 7.04 6.55 3.27
N PHE A 156 6.32 7.66 3.32
CA PHE A 156 5.84 8.22 4.60
C PHE A 156 4.91 7.26 5.34
N TYR A 157 4.04 6.55 4.63
CA TYR A 157 3.21 5.49 5.20
C TYR A 157 4.09 4.40 5.84
N TYR A 158 5.06 3.86 5.10
CA TYR A 158 5.97 2.82 5.60
C TYR A 158 6.72 3.26 6.87
N LEU A 159 7.30 4.46 6.86
CA LEU A 159 8.07 4.99 7.98
C LEU A 159 7.19 5.26 9.21
N THR A 160 6.02 5.87 9.00
CA THR A 160 5.09 6.20 10.09
C THR A 160 4.52 4.93 10.71
N LEU A 161 4.15 3.95 9.88
CA LEU A 161 3.66 2.65 10.35
C LEU A 161 4.73 1.90 11.15
N ASN A 162 5.99 1.93 10.70
CA ASN A 162 7.08 1.27 11.42
C ASN A 162 7.38 1.95 12.76
N THR A 163 7.26 3.28 12.81
CA THR A 163 7.36 4.06 14.05
C THR A 163 6.23 3.71 15.02
N ALA A 164 5.00 3.58 14.53
CA ALA A 164 3.85 3.17 15.32
C ALA A 164 4.06 1.78 15.94
N LYS A 165 4.62 0.82 15.19
CA LYS A 165 4.95 -0.53 15.69
C LYS A 165 5.94 -0.46 16.85
N ASN A 166 7.08 0.22 16.64
CA ASN A 166 8.14 0.34 17.65
C ASN A 166 7.68 1.05 18.94
N THR A 167 6.76 2.00 18.84
CA THR A 167 6.23 2.73 20.02
C THR A 167 5.21 1.90 20.81
N SER A 168 4.53 0.96 20.14
CA SER A 168 3.48 0.13 20.72
C SER A 168 3.94 -1.22 21.27
N ASP A 169 5.24 -1.53 21.18
CA ASP A 169 5.87 -2.70 21.80
C ASP A 169 6.66 -2.23 23.05
N PRO A 170 6.11 -2.34 24.28
CA PRO A 170 6.84 -2.05 25.51
C PRO A 170 7.90 -3.11 25.83
N TRP A 171 7.87 -4.26 25.14
CA TRP A 171 8.85 -5.33 25.29
C TRP A 171 9.69 -5.40 24.01
N GLY A 172 10.91 -4.88 24.08
CA GLY A 172 11.84 -4.86 22.97
C GLY A 172 12.10 -6.25 22.39
N ASN A 173 12.50 -6.26 21.11
CA ASN A 173 13.01 -7.41 20.36
C ASN A 173 13.90 -8.31 21.22
N SER A 174 13.29 -9.30 21.86
CA SER A 174 14.01 -10.45 22.39
C SER A 174 13.94 -11.48 21.28
N ALA A 175 15.11 -11.81 20.72
CA ALA A 175 15.24 -12.93 19.80
C ALA A 175 14.54 -14.14 20.40
N VAL A 176 13.48 -14.62 19.76
CA VAL A 176 12.83 -15.88 20.12
C VAL A 176 13.86 -16.98 19.85
N PRO A 177 14.38 -17.70 20.87
CA PRO A 177 15.08 -18.93 20.58
C PRO A 177 14.02 -19.91 20.11
N ASN A 178 14.23 -20.45 18.92
CA ASN A 178 13.49 -21.58 18.39
C ASN A 178 13.37 -22.69 19.45
N GLN A 179 12.19 -22.86 20.05
CA GLN A 179 11.84 -24.09 20.74
C GLN A 179 10.48 -24.55 20.23
N GLY A 180 10.50 -25.80 19.79
CA GLY A 180 9.43 -26.48 19.09
C GLY A 180 8.16 -26.62 19.92
N GLY A 181 7.15 -27.17 19.24
CA GLY A 181 5.75 -27.25 19.67
C GLY A 181 5.55 -27.52 21.16
N GLY A 182 4.77 -26.65 21.79
CA GLY A 182 4.29 -26.80 23.17
C GLY A 182 2.79 -26.60 23.19
N ILE A 183 2.08 -27.63 23.66
CA ILE A 183 0.62 -27.73 23.79
C ILE A 183 0.11 -26.68 24.78
N ALA A 184 -1.07 -26.10 24.51
CA ALA A 184 -1.74 -25.19 25.43
C ALA A 184 -2.20 -25.94 26.69
N MET A 185 -1.50 -25.75 27.80
CA MET A 185 -1.94 -26.25 29.11
C MET A 185 -2.79 -25.16 29.77
N GLY A 186 -4.09 -25.44 29.96
CA GLY A 186 -4.98 -24.58 30.73
C GLY A 186 -4.61 -24.64 32.21
N GLN A 187 -4.13 -23.53 32.77
CA GLN A 187 -3.76 -23.45 34.18
C GLN A 187 -4.99 -23.05 35.01
N PRO A 188 -5.46 -23.87 35.98
CA PRO A 188 -6.54 -23.47 36.88
C PRO A 188 -6.02 -22.49 37.92
N GLN A 189 -6.75 -21.40 38.15
CA GLN A 189 -6.47 -20.49 39.27
C GLN A 189 -7.12 -21.02 40.55
N PHE A 190 -6.32 -21.23 41.59
CA PHE A 190 -6.81 -21.44 42.94
C PHE A 190 -6.75 -20.11 43.72
N PRO A 191 -7.78 -19.78 44.53
CA PRO A 191 -7.76 -18.57 45.34
C PRO A 191 -6.74 -18.66 46.47
N THR A 192 -6.20 -17.50 46.85
CA THR A 192 -5.13 -17.32 47.83
C THR A 192 -5.59 -17.70 49.24
N GLN A 193 -4.90 -18.63 49.90
CA GLN A 193 -5.10 -18.94 51.32
C GLN A 193 -4.59 -17.77 52.18
N THR A 194 -5.52 -17.07 52.83
CA THR A 194 -5.23 -16.25 54.02
C THR A 194 -4.77 -17.16 55.14
N SER A 195 -3.61 -16.85 55.74
CA SER A 195 -3.09 -17.48 56.95
C SER A 195 -4.05 -17.22 58.12
N GLN A 196 -4.92 -18.19 58.38
CA GLN A 196 -5.58 -18.38 59.67
C GLN A 196 -5.54 -19.88 59.96
N ASP A 197 -4.89 -20.24 61.06
CA ASP A 197 -4.83 -21.62 61.55
C ASP A 197 -6.25 -22.21 61.64
N PRO A 198 -6.45 -23.48 61.25
CA PRO A 198 -7.75 -24.12 61.39
C PRO A 198 -8.07 -24.29 62.88
N VAL A 199 -9.12 -23.61 63.35
CA VAL A 199 -9.72 -23.88 64.66
C VAL A 199 -10.40 -25.24 64.59
N PHE A 200 -9.76 -26.25 65.16
CA PHE A 200 -10.38 -27.56 65.37
C PHE A 200 -11.47 -27.43 66.44
N VAL A 201 -12.72 -27.44 66.00
CA VAL A 201 -13.88 -27.55 66.91
C VAL A 201 -14.10 -29.04 67.19
N HIS A 202 -14.13 -29.40 68.47
CA HIS A 202 -14.38 -30.78 68.88
C HIS A 202 -15.82 -31.20 68.55
N GLU A 203 -15.98 -32.42 68.02
CA GLU A 203 -17.23 -32.97 67.44
C GLU A 203 -18.43 -32.90 68.40
N ASP A 204 -18.17 -32.88 69.71
CA ASP A 204 -19.17 -32.78 70.77
C ASP A 204 -19.99 -31.48 70.73
N THR A 205 -19.47 -30.43 70.06
CA THR A 205 -20.15 -29.14 69.95
C THR A 205 -21.26 -29.16 68.89
N TYR A 206 -21.18 -30.04 67.89
CA TYR A 206 -22.15 -30.13 66.80
C TYR A 206 -23.43 -30.85 67.24
N ASN A 207 -23.30 -31.92 68.02
CA ASN A 207 -24.45 -32.73 68.46
C ASN A 207 -25.36 -32.03 69.48
N ARG A 208 -24.89 -31.00 70.19
CA ARG A 208 -25.72 -30.26 71.17
C ARG A 208 -26.72 -29.29 70.54
N ARG A 209 -26.64 -29.02 69.23
CA ARG A 209 -27.53 -28.08 68.53
C ARG A 209 -28.72 -28.75 67.82
N GLN A 210 -28.79 -30.08 67.80
CA GLN A 210 -29.90 -30.79 67.13
C GLN A 210 -31.06 -31.17 68.05
N PHE A 211 -30.97 -30.90 69.37
CA PHE A 211 -31.99 -31.32 70.35
C PHE A 211 -32.59 -30.17 71.17
N THR A 212 -32.86 -29.04 70.52
CA THR A 212 -33.80 -28.00 70.97
C THR A 212 -34.54 -27.46 69.77
#